data_AF-T0SNJ8-F1
#
_entry.id   AF-T0SNJ8-F1
#
_cell.length_a   1.000
_cell.length_b   1.000
_cell.length_c   1.000
_cell.angle_alpha   90.00
_cell.angle_beta   90.00
_cell.angle_gamma   90.00
#
_symmetry.space_group_name_H-M   'P 1'
#
loop_
_entity.id
_entity.type
_entity.pdbx_description
1 polymer ?
#
loop_
_entity_poly.entity_id
_entity_poly.type
_entity_poly.pdbx_seq_one_letter_code
_entity_poly.pdbx_strand_id
1 'polypeptide(L)'
;MHITNKLLLSIILFCQLAFAGVEENEKRIEFLLNAINQSKGTFYRSGESYPATKAHDHIKRKYRIGMLNPFSPSKEEWTAEFFIDNVASKSSSTGEDYFIDENGKRMKMKEWLDNKLKTFNKNSL
;
A
#
# COMPACT_ATOMS: atom_id res chain seq x y z
N MET A 1 -27.25 22.68 -30.35
CA MET A 1 -26.01 21.91 -30.05
C MET A 1 -26.40 20.74 -29.16
N HIS A 2 -26.86 19.63 -29.75
CA HIS A 2 -27.24 18.44 -28.97
C HIS A 2 -25.96 17.71 -28.57
N ILE A 3 -25.44 18.00 -27.37
CA ILE A 3 -24.51 17.10 -26.71
C ILE A 3 -25.34 15.84 -26.40
N THR A 4 -25.27 14.89 -27.31
CA THR A 4 -26.10 13.69 -27.34
C THR A 4 -26.05 12.92 -26.02
N ASN A 5 -27.20 12.40 -25.55
CA ASN A 5 -27.32 11.56 -24.34
C ASN A 5 -26.31 10.40 -24.31
N LYS A 6 -25.81 9.96 -25.47
CA LYS A 6 -24.76 8.94 -25.60
C LYS A 6 -23.40 9.41 -25.05
N LEU A 7 -23.04 10.68 -25.21
CA LEU A 7 -21.80 11.25 -24.66
C LEU A 7 -21.89 11.34 -23.13
N LEU A 8 -23.05 11.75 -22.60
CA LEU A 8 -23.31 11.80 -21.15
C LEU A 8 -23.29 10.40 -20.51
N LEU A 9 -23.89 9.40 -21.17
CA LEU A 9 -23.84 7.99 -20.74
C LEU A 9 -22.41 7.43 -20.74
N SER A 10 -21.57 7.82 -21.71
CA SER A 10 -20.18 7.37 -21.77
C SER A 10 -19.29 7.95 -20.65
N ILE A 11 -19.54 9.20 -20.24
CA ILE A 11 -18.80 9.88 -19.16
C ILE A 11 -19.15 9.26 -17.80
N ILE A 12 -20.42 8.89 -17.58
CA ILE A 12 -20.86 8.24 -16.34
C ILE A 12 -20.21 6.85 -16.18
N LEU A 13 -20.12 6.06 -17.26
CA LEU A 13 -19.52 4.72 -17.21
C LEU A 13 -18.01 4.75 -16.93
N PHE A 14 -17.31 5.76 -17.43
CA PHE A 14 -15.87 5.92 -17.19
C PHE A 14 -15.55 6.30 -15.73
N CYS A 15 -16.40 7.12 -15.11
CA CYS A 15 -16.22 7.54 -13.71
C CYS A 15 -16.38 6.37 -12.72
N GLN A 16 -17.29 5.42 -12.99
CA GLN A 16 -17.52 4.25 -12.15
C GLN A 16 -16.30 3.30 -12.10
N LEU A 17 -15.63 3.10 -13.24
CA LEU A 17 -14.45 2.24 -13.33
C LEU A 17 -13.26 2.81 -12.55
N ALA A 18 -13.05 4.14 -12.61
CA ALA A 18 -11.98 4.80 -11.86
C ALA A 18 -12.18 4.66 -10.34
N PHE A 19 -13.41 4.87 -9.85
CA PHE A 19 -13.72 4.74 -8.43
C PHE A 19 -13.55 3.30 -7.92
N ALA A 20 -13.97 2.30 -8.71
CA ALA A 20 -13.81 0.89 -8.36
C ALA A 20 -12.32 0.51 -8.21
N GLY A 21 -11.44 0.99 -9.09
CA GLY A 21 -10.00 0.75 -8.99
C GLY A 21 -9.34 1.40 -7.77
N VAL A 22 -9.81 2.58 -7.35
CA VAL A 22 -9.35 3.22 -6.11
C VAL A 22 -9.75 2.39 -4.88
N GLU A 23 -11.02 1.99 -4.79
CA GLU A 23 -11.52 1.19 -3.67
C GLU A 23 -10.81 -0.16 -3.56
N GLU A 24 -10.49 -0.79 -4.70
CA GLU A 24 -9.72 -2.03 -4.73
C GLU A 24 -8.31 -1.82 -4.17
N ASN A 25 -7.62 -0.75 -4.56
CA ASN A 25 -6.28 -0.45 -4.03
C ASN A 25 -6.29 -0.12 -2.54
N GLU A 26 -7.30 0.60 -2.06
CA GLU A 26 -7.48 0.86 -0.62
C GLU A 26 -7.60 -0.45 0.17
N LYS A 27 -8.43 -1.40 -0.29
CA LYS A 27 -8.57 -2.73 0.33
C LYS A 27 -7.25 -3.51 0.35
N ARG A 28 -6.50 -3.47 -0.76
CA ARG A 28 -5.18 -4.12 -0.87
C ARG A 28 -4.17 -3.52 0.11
N ILE A 29 -4.13 -2.20 0.25
CA ILE A 29 -3.25 -1.50 1.21
C ILE A 29 -3.64 -1.81 2.65
N GLU A 30 -4.94 -1.80 2.96
CA GLU A 30 -5.43 -2.17 4.29
C GLU A 30 -5.07 -3.61 4.66
N PHE A 31 -5.20 -4.54 3.71
CA PHE A 31 -4.75 -5.91 3.88
C PHE A 31 -3.25 -5.99 4.23
N LEU A 32 -2.40 -5.23 3.53
CA LEU A 32 -0.96 -5.20 3.81
C LEU A 32 -0.63 -4.62 5.19
N LEU A 33 -1.30 -3.53 5.58
CA LEU A 33 -1.18 -2.96 6.93
C LEU A 33 -1.59 -3.96 8.00
N ASN A 34 -2.70 -4.68 7.79
CA ASN A 34 -3.15 -5.73 8.69
C ASN A 34 -2.17 -6.90 8.76
N ALA A 35 -1.59 -7.30 7.63
CA ALA A 35 -0.56 -8.34 7.59
C ALA A 35 0.66 -7.95 8.43
N ILE A 36 1.11 -6.69 8.37
CA ILE A 36 2.19 -6.18 9.24
C ILE A 36 1.77 -6.30 10.70
N ASN A 37 0.58 -5.80 11.06
CA ASN A 37 0.10 -5.78 12.44
C ASN A 37 -0.05 -7.18 13.06
N GLN A 38 -0.51 -8.15 12.26
CA GLN A 38 -0.75 -9.53 12.70
C GLN A 38 0.49 -10.42 12.60
N SER A 39 1.57 -9.95 11.99
CA SER A 39 2.81 -10.73 11.90
C SER A 39 3.36 -11.02 13.29
N LYS A 40 3.93 -12.22 13.43
CA LYS A 40 4.71 -12.61 14.62
C LYS A 40 6.20 -12.27 14.47
N GLY A 41 6.58 -11.62 13.37
CA GLY A 41 7.95 -11.27 13.04
C GLY A 41 8.47 -10.04 13.78
N THR A 42 9.79 -9.89 13.76
CA THR A 42 10.49 -8.69 14.22
C THR A 42 10.87 -7.82 13.03
N PHE A 43 10.57 -6.53 13.11
CA PHE A 43 10.82 -5.59 12.02
C PHE A 43 12.05 -4.76 12.30
N TYR A 44 12.85 -4.48 11.28
CA TYR A 44 14.10 -3.73 11.40
C TYR A 44 14.09 -2.51 10.49
N ARG A 45 14.40 -1.35 11.07
CA ARG A 45 14.60 -0.08 10.33
C ARG A 45 15.74 0.70 10.96
N SER A 46 16.64 1.26 10.14
CA SER A 46 17.73 2.13 10.59
C SER A 46 18.53 1.56 11.78
N GLY A 47 18.86 0.27 11.72
CA GLY A 47 19.65 -0.42 12.75
C GLY A 47 18.88 -0.89 14.00
N GLU A 48 17.63 -0.48 14.18
CA GLU A 48 16.82 -0.85 15.36
C GLU A 48 15.74 -1.88 15.02
N SER A 49 15.35 -2.67 16.03
CA SER A 49 14.28 -3.67 15.95
C SER A 49 12.99 -3.19 16.61
N TYR A 50 11.85 -3.55 16.01
CA TYR A 50 10.52 -3.15 16.45
C TYR A 50 9.55 -4.33 16.38
N PRO A 51 8.60 -4.44 17.33
CA PRO A 51 7.51 -5.38 17.22
C PRO A 51 6.53 -4.98 16.10
N ALA A 52 5.74 -5.93 15.65
CA ALA A 52 4.72 -5.78 14.60
C ALA A 52 3.81 -4.55 14.78
N THR A 53 3.30 -4.32 15.99
CA THR A 53 2.42 -3.17 16.29
C THR A 53 3.11 -1.82 16.05
N LYS A 54 4.38 -1.70 16.45
CA LYS A 54 5.16 -0.47 16.22
C LYS A 54 5.53 -0.28 14.75
N ALA A 55 5.80 -1.36 14.02
CA ALA A 55 6.00 -1.32 12.58
C ALA A 55 4.72 -0.87 11.87
N HIS A 56 3.58 -1.46 12.21
CA HIS A 56 2.26 -1.07 11.69
C HIS A 56 1.99 0.42 11.92
N ASP A 57 2.13 0.91 13.17
CA ASP A 57 1.86 2.31 13.50
C ASP A 57 2.79 3.27 12.75
N HIS A 58 4.03 2.86 12.53
CA HIS A 58 4.99 3.61 11.73
C HIS A 58 4.56 3.73 10.27
N ILE A 59 4.27 2.60 9.62
CA ILE A 59 3.89 2.56 8.20
C ILE A 59 2.52 3.21 7.97
N LYS A 60 1.53 2.95 8.83
CA LYS A 60 0.20 3.58 8.76
C LYS A 60 0.28 5.10 8.87
N ARG A 61 1.12 5.61 9.78
CA ARG A 61 1.37 7.05 9.90
C ARG A 61 2.02 7.62 8.63
N LYS A 62 3.06 6.97 8.10
CA LYS A 62 3.72 7.40 6.86
C LYS A 62 2.74 7.44 5.69
N TYR A 63 1.90 6.42 5.54
CA TYR A 63 0.86 6.35 4.53
C TYR A 63 -0.11 7.53 4.63
N ARG A 64 -0.66 7.79 5.83
CA ARG A 64 -1.56 8.92 6.07
C ARG A 64 -0.91 10.26 5.75
N ILE A 65 0.34 10.48 6.15
CA ILE A 65 1.07 11.71 5.85
C ILE A 65 1.29 11.85 4.34
N GLY A 66 1.66 10.76 3.67
CA GLY A 66 1.83 10.72 2.22
C GLY A 66 0.55 11.12 1.49
N MET A 67 -0.60 10.56 1.84
CA MET A 67 -1.88 10.88 1.20
C MET A 67 -2.32 12.34 1.39
N LEU A 68 -1.92 12.98 2.49
CA LEU A 68 -2.28 14.37 2.79
C LEU A 68 -1.30 15.39 2.21
N ASN A 69 -0.18 14.95 1.64
CA ASN A 69 0.83 15.83 1.08
C ASN A 69 0.40 16.30 -0.32
N PRO A 70 0.27 17.62 -0.58
CA PRO A 70 -0.13 18.15 -1.88
C PRO A 70 0.86 17.86 -3.02
N PHE A 71 2.08 17.44 -2.69
CA PHE A 71 3.11 17.03 -3.65
C PHE A 71 3.16 15.52 -3.88
N SER A 72 2.27 14.75 -3.25
CA SER A 72 2.14 13.31 -3.51
C SER A 72 1.31 13.05 -4.78
N PRO A 73 1.43 11.85 -5.37
CA PRO A 73 0.58 11.40 -6.47
C PRO A 73 -0.91 11.50 -6.15
N SER A 74 -1.74 11.57 -7.19
CA SER A 74 -3.19 11.62 -7.04
C SER A 74 -3.72 10.33 -6.39
N LYS A 75 -4.94 10.36 -5.86
CA LYS A 75 -5.53 9.22 -5.14
C LYS A 75 -5.53 7.94 -5.99
N GLU A 76 -5.71 8.07 -7.29
CA GLU A 76 -5.74 6.99 -8.27
C GLU A 76 -4.37 6.31 -8.45
N GLU A 77 -3.28 7.04 -8.18
CA GLU A 77 -1.91 6.54 -8.28
C GLU A 77 -1.44 5.81 -7.00
N TRP A 78 -2.21 5.91 -5.91
CA TRP A 78 -1.96 5.20 -4.63
C TRP A 78 -2.32 3.72 -4.72
N THR A 79 -1.63 3.00 -5.60
CA THR A 79 -1.72 1.55 -5.72
C THR A 79 -1.04 0.84 -4.54
N ALA A 80 -1.39 -0.43 -4.31
CA ALA A 80 -0.71 -1.26 -3.32
C ALA A 80 0.79 -1.39 -3.60
N GLU A 81 1.16 -1.51 -4.88
CA GLU A 81 2.53 -1.52 -5.35
C GLU A 81 3.26 -0.21 -5.03
N PHE A 82 2.63 0.94 -5.32
CA PHE A 82 3.19 2.25 -4.97
C PHE A 82 3.41 2.36 -3.46
N PHE A 83 2.43 1.93 -2.66
CA PHE A 83 2.55 1.89 -1.20
C PHE A 83 3.72 1.01 -0.73
N ILE A 84 3.89 -0.19 -1.30
CA ILE A 84 5.01 -1.07 -0.97
C ILE A 84 6.33 -0.36 -1.28
N ASP A 85 6.50 0.15 -2.49
CA ASP A 85 7.78 0.66 -2.98
C ASP A 85 8.20 1.98 -2.35
N ASN A 86 7.25 2.87 -2.08
CA ASN A 86 7.53 4.25 -1.68
C ASN A 86 7.24 4.54 -0.20
N VAL A 87 6.40 3.74 0.46
CA VAL A 87 5.98 3.98 1.85
C VAL A 87 6.48 2.89 2.79
N ALA A 88 6.19 1.63 2.47
CA ALA A 88 6.30 0.55 3.44
C ALA A 88 7.68 -0.11 3.49
N SER A 89 8.48 -0.03 2.42
CA SER A 89 9.69 -0.85 2.29
C SER A 89 10.99 -0.17 2.68
N LYS A 90 11.03 1.16 2.80
CA LYS A 90 12.27 1.91 3.06
C LYS A 90 12.04 3.25 3.74
N SER A 91 13.12 3.79 4.27
CA SER A 91 13.15 5.13 4.84
C SER A 91 12.95 6.20 3.78
N SER A 92 12.03 7.15 4.04
CA SER A 92 11.82 8.29 3.14
C SER A 92 12.93 9.35 3.28
N SER A 93 13.70 9.33 4.38
CA SER A 93 14.79 10.28 4.61
C SER A 93 16.14 9.74 4.15
N THR A 94 16.43 8.46 4.39
CA THR A 94 17.73 7.85 4.10
C THR A 94 17.72 6.91 2.90
N GLY A 95 16.54 6.47 2.44
CA GLY A 95 16.41 5.46 1.39
C GLY A 95 16.73 4.02 1.82
N GLU A 96 17.14 3.81 3.07
CA GLU A 96 17.52 2.48 3.57
C GLU A 96 16.34 1.51 3.61
N ASP A 97 16.58 0.29 3.15
CA ASP A 97 15.60 -0.81 3.15
C ASP A 97 15.20 -1.22 4.57
N TYR A 98 13.93 -1.54 4.74
CA TYR A 98 13.40 -2.19 5.93
C TYR A 98 13.44 -3.70 5.77
N PHE A 99 13.55 -4.40 6.91
CA PHE A 99 13.60 -5.85 6.94
C PHE A 99 12.58 -6.41 7.91
N ILE A 100 12.19 -7.66 7.70
CA ILE A 100 11.42 -8.45 8.64
C ILE A 100 12.17 -9.76 8.88
N ASP A 101 12.22 -10.19 10.13
CA ASP A 101 12.58 -11.55 10.52
C ASP A 101 11.31 -12.28 10.95
N GLU A 102 10.87 -13.22 10.13
CA GLU A 102 9.71 -14.07 10.41
C GLU A 102 10.17 -15.53 10.35
N ASN A 103 9.94 -16.28 11.43
CA ASN A 103 10.38 -17.67 11.59
C ASN A 103 11.90 -17.88 11.43
N GLY A 104 12.72 -16.95 11.91
CA GLY A 104 14.17 -17.05 11.88
C GLY A 104 14.79 -16.78 10.50
N LYS A 105 14.00 -16.26 9.56
CA LYS A 105 14.47 -15.84 8.25
C LYS A 105 14.29 -14.33 8.10
N ARG A 106 15.41 -13.63 8.05
CA ARG A 106 15.44 -12.21 7.66
C ARG A 106 15.26 -12.07 6.14
N MET A 107 14.34 -11.19 5.74
CA MET A 107 14.11 -10.82 4.35
C MET A 107 13.75 -9.33 4.23
N LYS A 108 13.90 -8.78 3.02
CA LYS A 108 13.49 -7.39 2.76
C LYS A 108 11.98 -7.26 2.94
N MET A 109 11.57 -6.14 3.56
CA MET A 109 10.15 -5.83 3.75
C MET A 109 9.39 -5.81 2.43
N LYS A 110 10.00 -5.26 1.37
CA LYS A 110 9.41 -5.23 0.02
C LYS A 110 9.02 -6.62 -0.46
N GLU A 111 9.97 -7.56 -0.43
CA GLU A 111 9.76 -8.94 -0.89
C GLU A 111 8.68 -9.64 -0.05
N TRP A 112 8.68 -9.40 1.25
CA TRP A 112 7.66 -9.96 2.14
C TRP A 112 6.27 -9.42 1.81
N LEU A 113 6.12 -8.10 1.63
CA LEU A 113 4.85 -7.46 1.28
C LEU A 113 4.37 -7.87 -0.12
N ASP A 114 5.27 -7.94 -1.11
CA ASP A 114 4.94 -8.40 -2.46
C ASP A 114 4.36 -9.82 -2.43
N ASN A 115 4.89 -10.70 -1.57
CA ASN A 115 4.35 -12.06 -1.39
C ASN A 115 2.98 -12.07 -0.69
N LYS A 116 2.77 -11.19 0.31
CA LYS A 116 1.44 -11.03 0.93
C LYS A 116 0.42 -10.53 -0.11
N LEU A 117 0.79 -9.53 -0.91
CA LEU A 117 -0.08 -8.97 -1.95
C LEU A 117 -0.46 -10.01 -3.01
N LYS A 118 0.49 -10.83 -3.46
CA LYS A 118 0.20 -11.96 -4.36
C LYS A 118 -0.79 -12.96 -3.76
N THR A 119 -0.73 -13.19 -2.46
CA THR A 119 -1.66 -14.08 -1.74
C THR A 119 -3.06 -13.49 -1.70
N PHE A 120 -3.18 -12.18 -1.41
CA PHE A 120 -4.46 -11.46 -1.49
C PHE A 120 -5.08 -11.59 -2.87
N ASN A 121 -4.33 -11.23 -3.92
CA ASN A 121 -4.82 -11.25 -5.30
C ASN A 121 -5.31 -12.64 -5.74
N LYS A 122 -4.66 -13.73 -5.29
CA LYS A 122 -5.11 -15.10 -5.61
C LYS A 122 -6.42 -15.49 -4.92
N ASN A 123 -6.67 -14.97 -3.72
CA ASN A 123 -7.85 -15.31 -2.93
C ASN A 123 -9.04 -14.39 -3.23
N SER A 124 -8.82 -13.30 -3.97
CA SER A 124 -9.84 -12.34 -4.40
C SER A 124 -10.35 -12.60 -5.84
N LEU A 125 -9.81 -13.60 -6.52
CA LEU A 125 -10.28 -14.15 -7.79
C LEU A 125 -11.22 -15.34 -7.56
#